data_AF-A0A7K1V2C5-F1
#
_entry.id   AF-A0A7K1V2C5-F1
#
_cell.length_a   1.000
_cell.length_b   1.000
_cell.length_c   1.000
_cell.angle_alpha   90.00
_cell.angle_beta   90.00
_cell.angle_gamma   90.00
#
_symmetry.space_group_name_H-M   'P 1'
#
loop_
_entity.id
_entity.type
_entity.pdbx_description
1 polymer ?
#
loop_
_entity_poly.entity_id
_entity_poly.type
_entity_poly.pdbx_seq_one_letter_code
_entity_poly.pdbx_strand_id
1 'polypeptide(L)'
;MVASDRSICRLDKVASTAHISSLPGYLMVVGSFGGIRRTLERSFLCGNRVGPGYEEVAPAMGSVRTRSGEAEWTTIDWSKHVRDLHHDGRRIRYVDIGKGRPIVLLHGLGASWQSWLENLPALSRGHRVIAIDLPGFGCSDSLPPEADIDAHIESVDAVLTQLRLSSVVVVGHSMGGLIALRFAADRPARVGGLVLLSGGGVAFSATRLALVTRGFTAFDLAMGIPKVPDVLVRWGLLRNAILRSMVVNPASLSPELAAEVLPGMHSEGLVRTLLAAVRGLAEVDPAAVRCPTLLIWGARDRIIPVAAAKQLAADLPDARLAVVDGVGHCAMLEDPATFNALLQNFVADPARSYSTSEYRYLEIGAPDSAGRPVRSDLAPAAQDSVARRVRRNLTRRTHSAAHQARDAPSAAQRQNAS
;
A
#
# COMPACT_ATOMS: atom_id res chain seq x y z
N MET A 1 57.50 3.06 46.00
CA MET A 1 56.22 2.32 45.99
C MET A 1 56.08 1.65 44.64
N VAL A 2 56.31 0.33 44.60
CA VAL A 2 55.71 -0.75 43.75
C VAL A 2 55.59 -0.45 42.23
N ALA A 3 56.47 -0.94 41.33
CA ALA A 3 56.59 -2.31 40.74
C ALA A 3 55.30 -2.75 40.00
N SER A 4 55.22 -3.47 38.88
CA SER A 4 56.07 -4.25 37.95
C SER A 4 55.10 -4.79 36.86
N ASP A 5 55.37 -4.75 35.56
CA ASP A 5 56.02 -5.76 34.69
C ASP A 5 55.11 -6.93 34.16
N ARG A 6 55.27 -7.22 32.84
CA ARG A 6 54.92 -8.44 32.04
C ARG A 6 53.43 -8.85 31.90
N SER A 7 52.95 -9.49 30.82
CA SER A 7 53.58 -10.45 29.91
C SER A 7 52.74 -10.72 28.64
N ILE A 8 53.46 -11.08 27.58
CA ILE A 8 53.04 -11.77 26.35
C ILE A 8 52.78 -13.28 26.63
N CYS A 9 51.75 -13.87 26.01
CA CYS A 9 51.61 -15.33 25.73
C CYS A 9 50.60 -15.52 24.57
N ARG A 10 51.04 -15.82 23.33
CA ARG A 10 51.18 -17.16 22.70
C ARG A 10 49.96 -18.08 22.85
N LEU A 11 49.27 -18.27 21.72
CA LEU A 11 48.29 -19.32 21.44
C LEU A 11 49.04 -20.56 20.93
N ASP A 12 49.02 -21.64 21.71
CA ASP A 12 49.44 -22.97 21.27
C ASP A 12 48.23 -23.88 21.06
N LYS A 13 48.28 -24.62 19.95
CA LYS A 13 47.39 -25.71 19.57
C LYS A 13 47.60 -26.90 20.51
N VAL A 14 46.51 -27.53 20.97
CA VAL A 14 46.52 -28.95 21.36
C VAL A 14 45.28 -29.63 20.80
N ALA A 15 45.53 -30.69 20.03
CA ALA A 15 44.57 -31.63 19.51
C ALA A 15 44.14 -32.62 20.61
N SER A 16 42.89 -33.07 20.58
CA SER A 16 42.50 -34.33 21.22
C SER A 16 41.49 -35.07 20.33
N THR A 17 41.99 -36.16 19.76
CA THR A 17 41.27 -37.27 19.13
C THR A 17 40.63 -38.16 20.19
N ALA A 18 39.38 -38.55 19.99
CA ALA A 18 38.80 -39.76 20.58
C ALA A 18 37.88 -40.47 19.57
N HIS A 19 37.92 -41.79 19.65
CA HIS A 19 37.69 -42.76 18.59
C HIS A 19 36.23 -43.11 18.28
N ILE A 20 36.09 -43.61 17.05
CA ILE A 20 34.92 -44.17 16.35
C ILE A 20 34.57 -45.59 16.84
N SER A 21 33.27 -45.91 16.86
CA SER A 21 32.69 -47.24 16.56
C SER A 21 31.24 -47.04 16.06
N SER A 22 30.96 -47.04 14.74
CA SER A 22 30.62 -48.18 13.83
C SER A 22 29.35 -48.95 14.29
N LEU A 23 28.21 -49.09 13.60
CA LEU A 23 27.75 -49.15 12.18
C LEU A 23 26.18 -49.22 12.17
N PRO A 24 25.43 -49.39 11.06
CA PRO A 24 25.48 -48.77 9.72
C PRO A 24 24.10 -48.29 9.19
N GLY A 25 24.12 -47.49 8.11
CA GLY A 25 23.11 -47.60 7.04
C GLY A 25 22.27 -46.36 6.72
N TYR A 26 22.85 -45.38 6.02
CA TYR A 26 22.43 -44.90 4.68
C TYR A 26 23.25 -43.65 4.34
N LEU A 27 24.21 -43.77 3.42
CA LEU A 27 25.01 -42.66 2.89
C LEU A 27 24.86 -42.63 1.38
N MET A 28 24.39 -41.49 0.84
CA MET A 28 24.72 -40.91 -0.47
C MET A 28 23.88 -39.64 -0.63
N VAL A 29 24.36 -38.42 -0.92
CA VAL A 29 25.67 -37.79 -1.08
C VAL A 29 25.40 -36.31 -0.75
N VAL A 30 26.05 -35.74 0.25
CA VAL A 30 26.05 -34.29 0.49
C VAL A 30 27.30 -33.73 -0.14
N GLY A 31 27.15 -33.20 -1.37
CA GLY A 31 28.16 -32.40 -2.02
C GLY A 31 28.16 -30.99 -1.41
N SER A 32 29.17 -30.71 -0.59
CA SER A 32 29.50 -29.35 -0.18
C SER A 32 30.05 -28.59 -1.38
N PHE A 33 29.25 -27.70 -1.96
CA PHE A 33 29.75 -26.55 -2.71
C PHE A 33 29.36 -25.31 -1.93
N GLY A 34 30.27 -24.89 -1.06
CA GLY A 34 30.27 -23.57 -0.46
C GLY A 34 30.61 -22.51 -1.50
N GLY A 35 30.02 -21.33 -1.31
CA GLY A 35 30.49 -20.07 -1.86
C GLY A 35 29.99 -19.76 -3.27
N ILE A 36 29.45 -18.56 -3.42
CA ILE A 36 29.07 -17.91 -4.70
C ILE A 36 27.66 -18.29 -5.20
N ARG A 37 26.63 -17.81 -4.49
CA ARG A 37 25.35 -17.30 -5.05
C ARG A 37 24.46 -16.82 -3.90
N ARG A 38 24.59 -15.56 -3.52
CA ARG A 38 23.61 -14.86 -2.65
C ARG A 38 23.68 -13.33 -2.72
N THR A 39 24.68 -12.77 -3.41
CA THR A 39 24.88 -11.32 -3.52
C THR A 39 24.29 -10.69 -4.79
N LEU A 40 23.89 -11.48 -5.79
CA LEU A 40 23.47 -10.95 -7.10
C LEU A 40 21.96 -10.63 -7.19
N GLU A 41 21.11 -11.17 -6.32
CA GLU A 41 19.65 -10.94 -6.38
C GLU A 41 19.22 -9.63 -5.70
N ARG A 42 19.88 -9.22 -4.60
CA ARG A 42 19.63 -7.90 -3.96
C ARG A 42 19.98 -6.70 -4.85
N SER A 43 20.94 -6.85 -5.77
CA SER A 43 21.36 -5.78 -6.67
C SER A 43 20.33 -5.43 -7.75
N PHE A 44 19.38 -6.33 -8.06
CA PHE A 44 18.34 -6.05 -9.06
C PHE A 44 17.22 -5.14 -8.53
N LEU A 45 16.90 -5.22 -7.23
CA LEU A 45 15.89 -4.37 -6.57
C LEU A 45 16.48 -3.10 -5.96
N CYS A 46 17.74 -3.16 -5.51
CA CYS A 46 18.44 -2.02 -4.91
C CYS A 46 19.30 -1.23 -5.92
N GLY A 47 19.23 -1.57 -7.22
CA GLY A 47 19.90 -0.86 -8.31
C GLY A 47 18.95 0.11 -9.03
N ASN A 48 19.38 1.35 -9.20
CA ASN A 48 18.63 2.39 -9.92
C ASN A 48 18.46 2.00 -11.39
N ARG A 49 17.23 1.69 -11.84
CA ARG A 49 16.92 1.61 -13.27
C ARG A 49 15.71 2.46 -13.60
N VAL A 50 15.96 3.54 -14.35
CA VAL A 50 14.97 4.22 -15.19
C VAL A 50 15.27 3.78 -16.62
N GLY A 51 14.35 3.05 -17.26
CA GLY A 51 14.49 2.60 -18.66
C GLY A 51 13.84 3.58 -19.65
N PRO A 52 14.33 3.70 -20.91
CA PRO A 52 13.79 4.63 -21.88
C PRO A 52 12.62 4.03 -22.70
N GLY A 53 11.64 4.89 -23.01
CA GLY A 53 10.77 4.84 -24.21
C GLY A 53 9.76 3.69 -24.33
N TYR A 54 8.48 3.97 -24.12
CA TYR A 54 7.35 3.15 -24.58
C TYR A 54 6.22 4.03 -25.12
N GLU A 55 5.55 3.54 -26.16
CA GLU A 55 4.50 4.22 -26.90
C GLU A 55 3.23 4.49 -26.06
N GLU A 56 2.53 5.54 -26.47
CA GLU A 56 1.43 6.21 -25.80
C GLU A 56 0.18 5.30 -25.68
N VAL A 57 -0.10 4.80 -24.48
CA VAL A 57 -1.37 4.18 -24.11
C VAL A 57 -2.12 5.12 -23.17
N ALA A 58 -3.43 5.28 -23.40
CA ALA A 58 -4.28 6.24 -22.72
C ALA A 58 -4.08 6.24 -21.17
N PRO A 59 -4.01 7.43 -20.55
CA PRO A 59 -3.50 7.60 -19.19
C PRO A 59 -4.44 7.08 -18.09
N ALA A 60 -3.84 6.56 -17.00
CA ALA A 60 -4.52 6.33 -15.73
C ALA A 60 -5.10 7.64 -15.17
N MET A 61 -6.38 7.62 -14.80
CA MET A 61 -7.06 8.79 -14.23
C MET A 61 -6.56 9.03 -12.79
N GLY A 62 -5.91 10.17 -12.54
CA GLY A 62 -5.60 10.64 -11.18
C GLY A 62 -4.13 10.94 -10.89
N SER A 63 -3.18 10.57 -11.75
CA SER A 63 -1.76 10.87 -11.50
C SER A 63 -1.44 12.37 -11.64
N VAL A 64 -0.61 12.89 -10.74
CA VAL A 64 -0.11 14.28 -10.84
C VAL A 64 0.89 14.33 -11.99
N ARG A 65 0.59 15.17 -12.99
CA ARG A 65 1.35 15.23 -14.25
C ARG A 65 2.18 16.49 -14.36
N THR A 66 3.33 16.37 -15.03
CA THR A 66 4.13 17.50 -15.46
C THR A 66 3.42 18.27 -16.58
N ARG A 67 3.95 19.45 -16.94
CA ARG A 67 3.45 20.21 -18.11
C ARG A 67 3.59 19.46 -19.43
N SER A 68 4.49 18.47 -19.51
CA SER A 68 4.67 17.58 -20.68
C SER A 68 3.74 16.36 -20.66
N GLY A 69 2.92 16.18 -19.62
CA GLY A 69 1.99 15.05 -19.52
C GLY A 69 2.61 13.76 -18.96
N GLU A 70 3.85 13.79 -18.48
CA GLU A 70 4.50 12.67 -17.78
C GLU A 70 4.06 12.61 -16.31
N ALA A 71 4.09 11.43 -15.70
CA ALA A 71 3.85 11.30 -14.26
C ALA A 71 5.03 11.93 -13.49
N GLU A 72 4.78 12.90 -12.61
CA GLU A 72 5.83 13.74 -12.03
C GLU A 72 6.96 12.95 -11.35
N TRP A 73 6.61 11.81 -10.73
CA TRP A 73 7.55 10.95 -10.02
C TRP A 73 8.64 10.35 -10.91
N THR A 74 8.41 10.22 -12.23
CA THR A 74 9.42 9.69 -13.18
C THR A 74 10.54 10.70 -13.44
N THR A 75 10.32 11.97 -13.14
CA THR A 75 11.30 13.05 -13.33
C THR A 75 12.22 13.27 -12.13
N ILE A 76 11.96 12.57 -11.03
CA ILE A 76 12.71 12.71 -9.77
C ILE A 76 13.87 11.72 -9.75
N ASP A 77 15.07 12.23 -9.47
CA ASP A 77 16.24 11.40 -9.17
C ASP A 77 16.15 10.85 -7.74
N TRP A 78 15.46 9.72 -7.59
CA TRP A 78 15.21 9.07 -6.30
C TRP A 78 16.48 8.68 -5.54
N SER A 79 17.60 8.48 -6.23
CA SER A 79 18.89 8.15 -5.59
C SER A 79 19.34 9.23 -4.60
N LYS A 80 18.92 10.49 -4.82
CA LYS A 80 19.20 11.61 -3.93
C LYS A 80 18.34 11.62 -2.67
N HIS A 81 17.25 10.87 -2.63
CA HIS A 81 16.28 10.86 -1.52
C HIS A 81 16.27 9.54 -0.74
N VAL A 82 16.76 8.47 -1.36
CA VAL A 82 16.91 7.16 -0.73
C VAL A 82 18.05 7.16 0.28
N ARG A 83 17.80 6.61 1.47
CA ARG A 83 18.73 6.54 2.60
C ARG A 83 18.61 5.18 3.30
N ASP A 84 19.65 4.83 4.05
CA ASP A 84 19.69 3.64 4.89
C ASP A 84 20.02 4.04 6.34
N LEU A 85 19.28 3.50 7.29
CA LEU A 85 19.60 3.52 8.72
C LEU A 85 20.12 2.13 9.09
N HIS A 86 21.18 2.07 9.90
CA HIS A 86 21.60 0.84 10.55
C HIS A 86 21.18 0.87 12.01
N HIS A 87 20.32 -0.05 12.41
CA HIS A 87 19.79 -0.17 13.77
C HIS A 87 19.77 -1.65 14.18
N ASP A 88 20.35 -1.98 15.34
CA ASP A 88 20.53 -3.35 15.83
C ASP A 88 21.13 -4.31 14.80
N GLY A 89 22.18 -3.86 14.10
CA GLY A 89 22.87 -4.66 13.09
C GLY A 89 22.06 -4.93 11.81
N ARG A 90 20.89 -4.29 11.65
CA ARG A 90 20.02 -4.41 10.48
C ARG A 90 19.92 -3.10 9.74
N ARG A 91 19.81 -3.18 8.41
CA ARG A 91 19.55 -2.02 7.56
C ARG A 91 18.05 -1.78 7.40
N ILE A 92 17.62 -0.54 7.61
CA ILE A 92 16.28 -0.05 7.33
C ILE A 92 16.39 1.00 6.23
N ARG A 93 15.79 0.70 5.07
CA ARG A 93 15.71 1.59 3.92
C ARG A 93 14.55 2.56 4.09
N TYR A 94 14.78 3.83 3.76
CA TYR A 94 13.71 4.83 3.68
C TYR A 94 14.02 5.89 2.61
N VAL A 95 12.98 6.60 2.19
CA VAL A 95 13.06 7.81 1.36
C VAL A 95 12.78 9.02 2.24
N ASP A 96 13.56 10.09 2.08
CA ASP A 96 13.37 11.39 2.76
C ASP A 96 13.37 12.51 1.71
N ILE A 97 12.19 13.12 1.52
CA ILE A 97 11.97 14.14 0.48
C ILE A 97 11.09 15.28 1.01
N GLY A 98 11.34 16.50 0.52
CA GLY A 98 10.60 17.69 0.92
C GLY A 98 11.06 18.28 2.25
N LYS A 99 10.29 19.28 2.73
CA LYS A 99 10.55 20.03 3.97
C LYS A 99 9.22 20.44 4.59
N GLY A 100 9.20 20.70 5.90
CA GLY A 100 8.00 21.13 6.62
C GLY A 100 7.53 20.09 7.63
N ARG A 101 6.22 20.07 7.93
CA ARG A 101 5.63 19.12 8.89
C ARG A 101 5.89 17.67 8.43
N PRO A 102 6.43 16.80 9.30
CA PRO A 102 6.80 15.44 8.91
C PRO A 102 5.59 14.51 8.75
N ILE A 103 5.57 13.79 7.63
CA ILE A 103 4.61 12.71 7.31
C ILE A 103 5.41 11.42 7.12
N VAL A 104 5.01 10.34 7.78
CA VAL A 104 5.64 9.03 7.69
C VAL A 104 4.68 8.07 6.98
N LEU A 105 5.15 7.41 5.91
CA LEU A 105 4.36 6.49 5.10
C LEU A 105 4.84 5.05 5.34
N LEU A 106 3.92 4.18 5.77
CA LEU A 106 4.14 2.76 6.02
C LEU A 106 3.34 1.93 5.01
N HIS A 107 4.05 1.18 4.15
CA HIS A 107 3.43 0.39 3.09
C HIS A 107 2.70 -0.87 3.61
N GLY A 108 1.86 -1.47 2.75
CA GLY A 108 1.17 -2.73 3.02
C GLY A 108 2.04 -3.98 2.88
N LEU A 109 1.42 -5.14 3.05
CA LEU A 109 2.12 -6.43 2.93
C LEU A 109 2.57 -6.67 1.48
N GLY A 110 3.82 -7.10 1.29
CA GLY A 110 4.38 -7.37 -0.05
C GLY A 110 4.53 -6.11 -0.88
N ALA A 111 4.84 -4.99 -0.24
CA ALA A 111 5.05 -3.70 -0.86
C ALA A 111 6.34 -3.07 -0.33
N SER A 112 6.66 -1.87 -0.80
CA SER A 112 7.83 -1.07 -0.41
C SER A 112 7.52 0.41 -0.59
N TRP A 113 8.47 1.30 -0.33
CA TRP A 113 8.31 2.75 -0.48
C TRP A 113 7.83 3.15 -1.89
N GLN A 114 8.14 2.35 -2.93
CA GLN A 114 7.71 2.58 -4.31
C GLN A 114 6.18 2.57 -4.48
N SER A 115 5.43 1.97 -3.55
CA SER A 115 3.97 2.05 -3.54
C SER A 115 3.43 3.48 -3.30
N TRP A 116 4.30 4.43 -2.98
CA TRP A 116 3.97 5.83 -2.76
C TRP A 116 4.50 6.76 -3.88
N LEU A 117 5.02 6.23 -4.99
CA LEU A 117 5.64 7.04 -6.05
C LEU A 117 4.72 8.15 -6.57
N GLU A 118 3.42 7.89 -6.74
CA GLU A 118 2.46 8.89 -7.21
C GLU A 118 2.01 9.90 -6.12
N ASN A 119 2.40 9.66 -4.86
CA ASN A 119 2.01 10.49 -3.71
C ASN A 119 3.16 11.39 -3.26
N LEU A 120 4.39 10.86 -3.28
CA LEU A 120 5.59 11.54 -2.78
C LEU A 120 5.81 12.94 -3.39
N PRO A 121 5.73 13.15 -4.73
CA PRO A 121 5.91 14.49 -5.30
C PRO A 121 4.87 15.48 -4.77
N ALA A 122 3.59 15.09 -4.74
CA ALA A 122 2.51 15.96 -4.32
C ALA A 122 2.62 16.37 -2.85
N LEU A 123 2.97 15.43 -1.98
CA LEU A 123 3.11 15.67 -0.54
C LEU A 123 4.37 16.47 -0.21
N SER A 124 5.48 16.22 -0.92
CA SER A 124 6.78 16.84 -0.63
C SER A 124 6.86 18.35 -0.87
N ARG A 125 5.85 18.93 -1.56
CA ARG A 125 5.76 20.38 -1.81
C ARG A 125 5.51 21.19 -0.53
N GLY A 126 4.82 20.62 0.45
CA GLY A 126 4.48 21.30 1.71
C GLY A 126 4.94 20.56 2.97
N HIS A 127 5.42 19.32 2.81
CA HIS A 127 5.74 18.43 3.91
C HIS A 127 7.11 17.78 3.72
N ARG A 128 7.73 17.39 4.83
CA ARG A 128 8.84 16.43 4.81
C ARG A 128 8.23 15.04 4.86
N VAL A 129 8.45 14.24 3.83
CA VAL A 129 7.81 12.93 3.69
C VAL A 129 8.86 11.84 3.83
N ILE A 130 8.63 10.93 4.78
CA ILE A 130 9.48 9.78 5.07
C ILE A 130 8.72 8.50 4.68
N ALA A 131 9.13 7.81 3.62
CA ALA A 131 8.54 6.51 3.26
C ALA A 131 9.50 5.39 3.64
N ILE A 132 9.08 4.50 4.52
CA ILE A 132 9.94 3.46 5.11
C ILE A 132 9.67 2.13 4.42
N ASP A 133 10.71 1.45 3.98
CA ASP A 133 10.64 0.01 3.73
C ASP A 133 10.62 -0.69 5.08
N LEU A 134 9.48 -1.26 5.44
CA LEU A 134 9.35 -2.00 6.69
C LEU A 134 10.32 -3.20 6.67
N PRO A 135 10.87 -3.60 7.83
CA PRO A 135 11.76 -4.75 7.92
C PRO A 135 11.24 -5.99 7.18
N GLY A 136 12.10 -6.64 6.39
CA GLY A 136 11.75 -7.79 5.57
C GLY A 136 11.04 -7.46 4.25
N PHE A 137 10.97 -6.19 3.86
CA PHE A 137 10.40 -5.72 2.60
C PHE A 137 11.34 -4.74 1.88
N GLY A 138 11.13 -4.58 0.57
CA GLY A 138 11.93 -3.68 -0.27
C GLY A 138 13.42 -3.94 -0.12
N CYS A 139 14.18 -2.90 0.23
CA CYS A 139 15.61 -3.00 0.51
C CYS A 139 15.92 -3.00 2.03
N SER A 140 14.96 -3.22 2.92
CA SER A 140 15.23 -3.40 4.35
C SER A 140 15.59 -4.85 4.69
N ASP A 141 16.44 -5.04 5.70
CA ASP A 141 16.77 -6.36 6.21
C ASP A 141 15.59 -6.99 6.97
N SER A 142 15.52 -8.32 6.94
CA SER A 142 14.48 -9.11 7.62
C SER A 142 14.66 -9.09 9.14
N LEU A 143 13.53 -9.16 9.86
CA LEU A 143 13.55 -9.38 11.31
C LEU A 143 13.89 -10.85 11.64
N PRO A 144 14.50 -11.13 12.81
CA PRO A 144 14.72 -12.48 13.31
C PRO A 144 13.43 -13.31 13.34
N PRO A 145 13.48 -14.65 13.14
CA PRO A 145 12.33 -15.58 13.15
C PRO A 145 11.25 -15.34 14.20
N GLU A 146 11.70 -15.04 15.42
CA GLU A 146 10.95 -14.85 16.65
C GLU A 146 10.34 -13.46 16.82
N ALA A 147 10.69 -12.50 15.96
CA ALA A 147 10.18 -11.14 16.04
C ALA A 147 8.67 -11.08 15.76
N ASP A 148 7.97 -10.30 16.57
CA ASP A 148 6.55 -9.98 16.44
C ASP A 148 6.35 -8.58 15.81
N ILE A 149 5.15 -8.04 15.96
CA ILE A 149 4.82 -6.72 15.42
C ILE A 149 5.56 -5.59 16.15
N ASP A 150 5.95 -5.79 17.42
CA ASP A 150 6.62 -4.76 18.23
C ASP A 150 7.99 -4.44 17.65
N ALA A 151 8.69 -5.43 17.08
CA ALA A 151 9.94 -5.19 16.36
C ALA A 151 9.77 -4.28 15.12
N HIS A 152 8.60 -4.29 14.46
CA HIS A 152 8.30 -3.32 13.40
C HIS A 152 8.05 -1.92 13.96
N ILE A 153 7.38 -1.81 15.12
CA ILE A 153 7.14 -0.54 15.83
C ILE A 153 8.46 0.10 16.25
N GLU A 154 9.38 -0.68 16.86
CA GLU A 154 10.71 -0.19 17.23
C GLU A 154 11.52 0.25 16.01
N SER A 155 11.38 -0.45 14.89
CA SER A 155 12.06 -0.06 13.64
C SER A 155 11.57 1.29 13.11
N VAL A 156 10.26 1.56 13.20
CA VAL A 156 9.70 2.89 12.86
C VAL A 156 10.21 3.93 13.85
N ASP A 157 10.15 3.65 15.16
CA ASP A 157 10.62 4.57 16.19
C ASP A 157 12.10 4.93 16.04
N ALA A 158 12.95 3.95 15.71
CA ALA A 158 14.37 4.13 15.45
C ALA A 158 14.63 5.07 14.28
N VAL A 159 13.87 4.96 13.18
CA VAL A 159 13.95 5.89 12.06
C VAL A 159 13.57 7.30 12.51
N LEU A 160 12.47 7.47 13.24
CA LEU A 160 12.05 8.78 13.72
C LEU A 160 13.07 9.40 14.69
N THR A 161 13.64 8.59 15.58
CA THR A 161 14.66 9.00 16.54
C THR A 161 15.94 9.44 15.83
N GLN A 162 16.42 8.67 14.85
CA GLN A 162 17.58 9.04 14.03
C GLN A 162 17.37 10.39 13.31
N LEU A 163 16.18 10.59 12.75
CA LEU A 163 15.82 11.81 12.03
C LEU A 163 15.43 12.98 12.96
N ARG A 164 15.49 12.76 14.29
CA ARG A 164 15.13 13.71 15.35
C ARG A 164 13.72 14.26 15.19
N LEU A 165 12.78 13.38 14.83
CA LEU A 165 11.37 13.67 14.68
C LEU A 165 10.64 13.31 15.97
N SER A 166 10.18 14.34 16.69
CA SER A 166 9.49 14.19 17.98
C SER A 166 8.01 13.85 17.83
N SER A 167 7.31 14.47 16.88
CA SER A 167 5.90 14.20 16.58
C SER A 167 5.66 14.29 15.07
N VAL A 168 4.96 13.29 14.51
CA VAL A 168 4.73 13.15 13.07
C VAL A 168 3.28 12.80 12.76
N VAL A 169 2.86 13.01 11.51
CA VAL A 169 1.66 12.35 10.98
C VAL A 169 2.07 10.98 10.45
N VAL A 170 1.44 9.90 10.93
CA VAL A 170 1.73 8.54 10.47
C VAL A 170 0.61 8.09 9.54
N VAL A 171 0.96 7.63 8.34
CA VAL A 171 0.05 7.06 7.35
C VAL A 171 0.42 5.61 7.15
N GLY A 172 -0.53 4.70 7.33
CA GLY A 172 -0.30 3.27 7.12
C GLY A 172 -1.30 2.67 6.16
N HIS A 173 -0.80 1.94 5.15
CA HIS A 173 -1.64 1.14 4.24
C HIS A 173 -1.74 -0.31 4.72
N SER A 174 -2.95 -0.86 4.82
CA SER A 174 -3.17 -2.29 5.08
C SER A 174 -2.40 -2.80 6.32
N MET A 175 -1.42 -3.69 6.17
CA MET A 175 -0.49 -4.11 7.23
C MET A 175 0.24 -2.92 7.89
N GLY A 176 0.72 -1.96 7.10
CA GLY A 176 1.31 -0.73 7.60
C GLY A 176 0.31 0.12 8.40
N GLY A 177 -0.99 0.00 8.11
CA GLY A 177 -2.07 0.61 8.89
C GLY A 177 -2.20 0.02 10.29
N LEU A 178 -2.03 -1.30 10.43
CA LEU A 178 -1.98 -1.95 11.74
C LEU A 178 -0.76 -1.50 12.54
N ILE A 179 0.42 -1.49 11.91
CA ILE A 179 1.65 -1.01 12.55
C ILE A 179 1.49 0.45 12.98
N ALA A 180 0.89 1.30 12.12
CA ALA A 180 0.61 2.70 12.44
C ALA A 180 -0.36 2.85 13.62
N LEU A 181 -1.43 2.05 13.65
CA LEU A 181 -2.42 2.05 14.72
C LEU A 181 -1.78 1.66 16.06
N ARG A 182 -1.03 0.54 16.10
CA ARG A 182 -0.34 0.09 17.31
C ARG A 182 0.76 1.07 17.72
N PHE A 183 1.51 1.64 16.77
CA PHE A 183 2.49 2.70 17.05
C PHE A 183 1.84 3.93 17.70
N ALA A 184 0.67 4.35 17.22
CA ALA A 184 -0.06 5.48 17.81
C ALA A 184 -0.63 5.17 19.21
N ALA A 185 -1.04 3.93 19.46
CA ALA A 185 -1.48 3.46 20.78
C ALA A 185 -0.33 3.37 21.79
N ASP A 186 0.81 2.80 21.39
CA ASP A 186 1.95 2.53 22.27
C ASP A 186 2.83 3.77 22.48
N ARG A 187 2.92 4.64 21.46
CA ARG A 187 3.78 5.84 21.45
C ARG A 187 2.96 7.11 21.15
N PRO A 188 1.91 7.43 21.93
CA PRO A 188 0.97 8.51 21.60
C PRO A 188 1.64 9.90 21.51
N ALA A 189 2.75 10.13 22.23
CA ALA A 189 3.50 11.37 22.13
C ALA A 189 4.23 11.55 20.78
N ARG A 190 4.51 10.46 20.06
CA ARG A 190 5.19 10.47 18.76
C ARG A 190 4.26 10.77 17.59
N VAL A 191 2.95 10.68 17.80
CA VAL A 191 1.95 10.74 16.71
C VAL A 191 1.04 11.95 16.91
N GLY A 192 1.20 12.95 16.04
CA GLY A 192 0.35 14.15 16.02
C GLY A 192 -0.87 14.03 15.10
N GLY A 193 -1.01 12.91 14.40
CA GLY A 193 -2.15 12.55 13.56
C GLY A 193 -1.94 11.19 12.92
N LEU A 194 -3.01 10.41 12.80
CA LEU A 194 -2.98 9.05 12.25
C LEU A 194 -3.85 8.97 11.00
N VAL A 195 -3.33 8.36 9.92
CA VAL A 195 -4.11 8.06 8.72
C VAL A 195 -4.05 6.56 8.44
N LEU A 196 -5.20 5.92 8.46
CA LEU A 196 -5.35 4.49 8.20
C LEU A 196 -5.96 4.29 6.81
N LEU A 197 -5.14 3.82 5.87
CA LEU A 197 -5.56 3.55 4.50
C LEU A 197 -5.84 2.05 4.35
N SER A 198 -7.10 1.66 4.26
CA SER A 198 -7.49 0.26 4.07
C SER A 198 -6.82 -0.73 5.04
N GLY A 199 -6.59 -0.34 6.30
CA GLY A 199 -5.86 -1.14 7.30
C GLY A 199 -6.22 -0.81 8.75
N GLY A 200 -5.94 -1.75 9.67
CA GLY A 200 -6.05 -1.53 11.12
C GLY A 200 -7.25 -2.14 11.85
N GLY A 201 -8.11 -2.97 11.24
CA GLY A 201 -9.36 -3.35 11.93
C GLY A 201 -10.10 -4.62 11.51
N VAL A 202 -9.43 -5.73 11.13
CA VAL A 202 -10.14 -7.01 10.91
C VAL A 202 -9.48 -8.18 11.63
N ALA A 203 -10.22 -8.73 12.60
CA ALA A 203 -9.95 -10.07 13.11
C ALA A 203 -10.31 -11.11 12.03
N PHE A 204 -9.39 -12.04 11.77
CA PHE A 204 -9.65 -13.18 10.89
C PHE A 204 -10.12 -14.38 11.70
N SER A 205 -11.10 -15.12 11.18
CA SER A 205 -11.34 -16.48 11.68
C SER A 205 -10.13 -17.36 11.37
N ALA A 206 -9.88 -18.40 12.17
CA ALA A 206 -8.74 -19.29 11.96
C ALA A 206 -8.72 -19.91 10.54
N THR A 207 -9.89 -20.29 10.03
CA THR A 207 -10.03 -20.80 8.65
C THR A 207 -9.69 -19.74 7.61
N ARG A 208 -10.17 -18.51 7.76
CA ARG A 208 -9.87 -17.42 6.83
C ARG A 208 -8.39 -17.05 6.88
N LEU A 209 -7.79 -17.01 8.07
CA LEU A 209 -6.37 -16.76 8.26
C LEU A 209 -5.52 -17.84 7.57
N ALA A 210 -5.86 -19.12 7.73
CA ALA A 210 -5.15 -20.21 7.07
C ALA A 210 -5.24 -20.12 5.53
N LEU A 211 -6.42 -19.78 5.00
CA LEU A 211 -6.61 -19.59 3.55
C LEU A 211 -5.81 -18.40 3.02
N VAL A 212 -5.89 -17.25 3.70
CA VAL A 212 -5.15 -16.03 3.35
C VAL A 212 -3.65 -16.27 3.40
N THR A 213 -3.17 -16.94 4.45
CA THR A 213 -1.75 -17.30 4.60
C THR A 213 -1.28 -18.17 3.44
N ARG A 214 -2.02 -19.24 3.09
CA ARG A 214 -1.70 -20.10 1.94
C ARG A 214 -1.69 -19.33 0.62
N GLY A 215 -2.66 -18.44 0.42
CA GLY A 215 -2.73 -17.59 -0.77
C GLY A 215 -1.51 -16.69 -0.89
N PHE A 216 -1.13 -16.02 0.20
CA PHE A 216 0.06 -15.17 0.26
C PHE A 216 1.36 -15.94 0.12
N THR A 217 1.48 -17.14 0.70
CA THR A 217 2.63 -18.03 0.48
C THR A 217 2.77 -18.41 -1.00
N ALA A 218 1.67 -18.82 -1.65
CA ALA A 218 1.70 -19.18 -3.06
C ALA A 218 2.03 -17.98 -3.95
N PHE A 219 1.46 -16.81 -3.63
CA PHE A 219 1.76 -15.56 -4.31
C PHE A 219 3.24 -15.18 -4.18
N ASP A 220 3.78 -15.19 -2.96
CA ASP A 220 5.17 -14.84 -2.68
C ASP A 220 6.15 -15.78 -3.41
N LEU A 221 5.89 -17.09 -3.37
CA LEU A 221 6.67 -18.09 -4.11
C LEU A 221 6.63 -17.81 -5.62
N ALA A 222 5.47 -17.46 -6.18
CA ALA A 222 5.34 -17.15 -7.60
C ALA A 222 6.09 -15.85 -7.98
N MET A 223 5.97 -14.80 -7.17
CA MET A 223 6.65 -13.52 -7.39
C MET A 223 8.17 -13.62 -7.20
N GLY A 224 8.65 -14.56 -6.39
CA GLY A 224 10.07 -14.87 -6.22
C GLY A 224 10.71 -15.59 -7.40
N ILE A 225 9.92 -16.11 -8.36
CA ILE A 225 10.47 -16.74 -9.57
C ILE A 225 11.08 -15.65 -10.47
N PRO A 226 12.37 -15.77 -10.86
CA PRO A 226 13.01 -14.81 -11.74
C PRO A 226 12.20 -14.55 -13.02
N LYS A 227 12.11 -13.28 -13.43
CA LYS A 227 11.36 -12.79 -14.61
C LYS A 227 9.83 -12.81 -14.49
N VAL A 228 9.22 -13.41 -13.47
CA VAL A 228 7.75 -13.33 -13.29
C VAL A 228 7.29 -11.86 -13.21
N PRO A 229 7.91 -10.99 -12.39
CA PRO A 229 7.57 -9.56 -12.39
C PRO A 229 7.68 -8.93 -13.78
N ASP A 230 8.77 -9.19 -14.53
CA ASP A 230 8.97 -8.65 -15.89
C ASP A 230 7.86 -9.10 -16.86
N VAL A 231 7.43 -10.37 -16.76
CA VAL A 231 6.32 -10.90 -17.55
C VAL A 231 5.03 -10.17 -17.20
N LEU A 232 4.74 -9.95 -15.92
CA LEU A 232 3.56 -9.20 -15.50
C LEU A 232 3.60 -7.75 -15.98
N VAL A 233 4.74 -7.07 -15.91
CA VAL A 233 4.88 -5.71 -16.45
C VAL A 233 4.54 -5.67 -17.94
N ARG A 234 5.05 -6.64 -18.71
CA ARG A 234 4.87 -6.72 -20.18
C ARG A 234 3.47 -7.18 -20.60
N TRP A 235 2.87 -8.11 -19.86
CA TRP A 235 1.61 -8.77 -20.24
C TRP A 235 0.44 -8.17 -19.46
N GLY A 236 0.00 -6.99 -19.91
CA GLY A 236 -1.05 -6.19 -19.23
C GLY A 236 -2.33 -6.97 -18.90
N LEU A 237 -2.77 -7.91 -19.74
CA LEU A 237 -3.93 -8.76 -19.44
C LEU A 237 -3.70 -9.66 -18.21
N LEU A 238 -2.55 -10.31 -18.13
CA LEU A 238 -2.19 -11.19 -17.01
C LEU A 238 -2.01 -10.39 -15.71
N ARG A 239 -1.31 -9.24 -15.81
CA ARG A 239 -1.20 -8.28 -14.71
C ARG A 239 -2.57 -7.85 -14.20
N ASN A 240 -3.45 -7.44 -15.12
CA ASN A 240 -4.77 -6.97 -14.76
C ASN A 240 -5.60 -8.07 -14.09
N ALA A 241 -5.46 -9.33 -14.51
CA ALA A 241 -6.11 -10.45 -13.86
C ALA A 241 -5.65 -10.65 -12.40
N ILE A 242 -4.34 -10.55 -12.14
CA ILE A 242 -3.77 -10.68 -10.78
C ILE A 242 -4.17 -9.51 -9.89
N LEU A 243 -4.02 -8.28 -10.41
CA LEU A 243 -4.29 -7.06 -9.65
C LEU A 243 -5.77 -6.85 -9.34
N ARG A 244 -6.72 -7.44 -10.09
CA ARG A 244 -8.17 -7.37 -9.81
C ARG A 244 -8.57 -7.85 -8.42
N SER A 245 -7.73 -8.65 -7.77
CA SER A 245 -7.95 -9.06 -6.39
C SER A 245 -7.75 -7.91 -5.38
N MET A 246 -6.95 -6.89 -5.73
CA MET A 246 -6.57 -5.77 -4.86
C MET A 246 -7.20 -4.45 -5.32
N VAL A 247 -7.30 -4.22 -6.63
CA VAL A 247 -7.80 -2.96 -7.21
C VAL A 247 -9.06 -3.17 -8.05
N VAL A 248 -9.90 -2.13 -8.15
CA VAL A 248 -11.12 -2.14 -8.96
C VAL A 248 -10.79 -2.02 -10.44
N ASN A 249 -9.92 -1.07 -10.77
CA ASN A 249 -9.44 -0.86 -12.13
C ASN A 249 -7.92 -1.07 -12.20
N PRO A 250 -7.46 -2.25 -12.65
CA PRO A 250 -6.02 -2.49 -12.82
C PRO A 250 -5.32 -1.57 -13.81
N ALA A 251 -6.07 -0.93 -14.72
CA ALA A 251 -5.51 0.08 -15.61
C ALA A 251 -5.16 1.38 -14.87
N SER A 252 -5.56 1.55 -13.60
CA SER A 252 -5.07 2.63 -12.75
C SER A 252 -3.56 2.51 -12.47
N LEU A 253 -3.00 1.30 -12.52
CA LEU A 253 -1.54 1.12 -12.45
C LEU A 253 -0.97 1.19 -13.87
N SER A 254 -0.24 2.27 -14.15
CA SER A 254 0.46 2.39 -15.42
C SER A 254 1.56 1.32 -15.56
N PRO A 255 1.98 0.95 -16.78
CA PRO A 255 3.10 0.02 -16.99
C PRO A 255 4.38 0.44 -16.25
N GLU A 256 4.65 1.73 -16.21
CA GLU A 256 5.77 2.34 -15.49
C GLU A 256 5.70 2.07 -13.99
N LEU A 257 4.56 2.39 -13.39
CA LEU A 257 4.37 2.19 -11.95
C LEU A 257 4.41 0.70 -11.61
N ALA A 258 3.82 -0.15 -12.47
CA ALA A 258 3.89 -1.59 -12.32
C ALA A 258 5.34 -2.11 -12.40
N ALA A 259 6.19 -1.52 -13.25
CA ALA A 259 7.60 -1.87 -13.35
C ALA A 259 8.39 -1.57 -12.08
N GLU A 260 8.00 -0.54 -11.33
CA GLU A 260 8.62 -0.19 -10.05
C GLU A 260 8.07 -1.01 -8.87
N VAL A 261 6.76 -1.30 -8.86
CA VAL A 261 6.10 -1.92 -7.70
C VAL A 261 6.15 -3.44 -7.74
N LEU A 262 5.90 -4.07 -8.90
CA LEU A 262 5.78 -5.54 -9.00
C LEU A 262 7.05 -6.30 -8.58
N PRO A 263 8.27 -5.84 -8.91
CA PRO A 263 9.49 -6.54 -8.47
C PRO A 263 9.63 -6.60 -6.94
N GLY A 264 9.12 -5.60 -6.22
CA GLY A 264 9.18 -5.54 -4.75
C GLY A 264 8.11 -6.37 -4.04
N MET A 265 7.23 -7.06 -4.77
CA MET A 265 6.13 -7.82 -4.15
C MET A 265 6.54 -9.18 -3.58
N HIS A 266 7.72 -9.69 -3.95
CA HIS A 266 8.34 -10.82 -3.27
C HIS A 266 9.13 -10.34 -2.07
N SER A 267 8.95 -10.97 -0.91
CA SER A 267 9.77 -10.63 0.26
C SER A 267 9.93 -11.76 1.26
N GLU A 268 11.13 -11.89 1.84
CA GLU A 268 11.43 -12.88 2.89
C GLU A 268 10.54 -12.69 4.13
N GLY A 269 10.12 -11.46 4.40
CA GLY A 269 9.26 -11.11 5.53
C GLY A 269 7.78 -11.42 5.34
N LEU A 270 7.31 -11.68 4.12
CA LEU A 270 5.88 -11.60 3.77
C LEU A 270 4.99 -12.46 4.68
N VAL A 271 5.17 -13.78 4.67
CA VAL A 271 4.30 -14.70 5.43
C VAL A 271 4.46 -14.49 6.94
N ARG A 272 5.69 -14.20 7.37
CA ARG A 272 6.02 -14.04 8.80
C ARG A 272 5.38 -12.78 9.37
N THR A 273 5.53 -11.65 8.69
CA THR A 273 4.93 -10.39 9.10
C THR A 273 3.41 -10.44 9.00
N LEU A 274 2.81 -11.15 8.03
CA LEU A 274 1.36 -11.38 8.00
C LEU A 274 0.88 -12.03 9.31
N LEU A 275 1.54 -13.11 9.75
CA LEU A 275 1.15 -13.81 10.98
C LEU A 275 1.39 -12.96 12.23
N ALA A 276 2.52 -12.23 12.30
CA ALA A 276 2.82 -11.33 13.40
C ALA A 276 1.80 -10.18 13.49
N ALA A 277 1.47 -9.56 12.36
CA ALA A 277 0.48 -8.48 12.29
C ALA A 277 -0.89 -8.95 12.77
N VAL A 278 -1.38 -10.11 12.31
CA VAL A 278 -2.69 -10.62 12.76
C VAL A 278 -2.75 -10.88 14.27
N ARG A 279 -1.66 -11.36 14.88
CA ARG A 279 -1.57 -11.52 16.34
C ARG A 279 -1.59 -10.15 17.04
N GLY A 280 -0.75 -9.23 16.57
CA GLY A 280 -0.64 -7.89 17.14
C GLY A 280 -1.93 -7.08 17.08
N LEU A 281 -2.80 -7.31 16.07
CA LEU A 281 -4.10 -6.62 15.99
C LEU A 281 -4.98 -6.91 17.21
N ALA A 282 -4.98 -8.15 17.70
CA ALA A 282 -5.84 -8.58 18.78
C ALA A 282 -5.49 -7.91 20.13
N GLU A 283 -4.31 -7.30 20.21
CA GLU A 283 -3.77 -6.69 21.41
C GLU A 283 -3.86 -5.15 21.40
N VAL A 284 -4.29 -4.55 20.29
CA VAL A 284 -4.45 -3.09 20.20
C VAL A 284 -5.69 -2.68 20.97
N ASP A 285 -5.54 -1.76 21.92
CA ASP A 285 -6.65 -0.99 22.49
C ASP A 285 -6.84 0.32 21.68
N PRO A 286 -7.90 0.45 20.87
CA PRO A 286 -8.16 1.68 20.12
C PRO A 286 -8.31 2.92 21.00
N ALA A 287 -8.74 2.77 22.26
CA ALA A 287 -8.88 3.89 23.20
C ALA A 287 -7.53 4.50 23.61
N ALA A 288 -6.42 3.79 23.42
CA ALA A 288 -5.08 4.31 23.67
C ALA A 288 -4.60 5.30 22.59
N VAL A 289 -5.26 5.34 21.42
CA VAL A 289 -4.94 6.29 20.34
C VAL A 289 -5.48 7.68 20.70
N ARG A 290 -4.58 8.62 20.99
CA ARG A 290 -4.96 9.97 21.48
C ARG A 290 -5.00 11.06 20.40
N CYS A 291 -4.43 10.79 19.24
CA CYS A 291 -4.33 11.77 18.16
C CYS A 291 -5.56 11.71 17.25
N PRO A 292 -5.88 12.82 16.55
CA PRO A 292 -6.90 12.80 15.50
C PRO A 292 -6.57 11.73 14.46
N THR A 293 -7.59 10.99 14.02
CA THR A 293 -7.44 9.88 13.09
C THR A 293 -8.33 10.04 11.87
N LEU A 294 -7.77 9.84 10.67
CA LEU A 294 -8.52 9.73 9.41
C LEU A 294 -8.39 8.31 8.86
N LEU A 295 -9.53 7.65 8.67
CA LEU A 295 -9.64 6.41 7.93
C LEU A 295 -9.98 6.74 6.48
N ILE A 296 -9.21 6.22 5.53
CA ILE A 296 -9.48 6.32 4.09
C ILE A 296 -9.71 4.92 3.56
N TRP A 297 -10.85 4.68 2.91
CA TRP A 297 -11.24 3.34 2.47
C TRP A 297 -11.87 3.33 1.09
N GLY A 298 -11.54 2.34 0.26
CA GLY A 298 -12.28 2.13 -0.98
C GLY A 298 -13.64 1.49 -0.71
N ALA A 299 -14.70 2.01 -1.34
CA ALA A 299 -16.05 1.44 -1.26
C ALA A 299 -16.12 0.00 -1.79
N ARG A 300 -15.18 -0.38 -2.65
CA ARG A 300 -15.11 -1.69 -3.32
C ARG A 300 -13.89 -2.50 -2.87
N ASP A 301 -13.37 -2.24 -1.67
CA ASP A 301 -12.30 -3.04 -1.09
C ASP A 301 -12.76 -4.50 -0.92
N ARG A 302 -12.09 -5.42 -1.63
CA ARG A 302 -12.37 -6.86 -1.65
C ARG A 302 -11.55 -7.65 -0.62
N ILE A 303 -10.56 -7.00 -0.02
CA ILE A 303 -9.64 -7.61 0.95
C ILE A 303 -10.15 -7.29 2.36
N ILE A 304 -10.35 -6.00 2.64
CA ILE A 304 -10.84 -5.51 3.92
C ILE A 304 -12.13 -4.71 3.69
N PRO A 305 -13.31 -5.33 3.92
CA PRO A 305 -14.58 -4.67 3.69
C PRO A 305 -14.72 -3.36 4.47
N VAL A 306 -15.37 -2.36 3.88
CA VAL A 306 -15.60 -1.03 4.50
C VAL A 306 -16.30 -1.10 5.86
N ALA A 307 -17.04 -2.18 6.15
CA ALA A 307 -17.63 -2.43 7.47
C ALA A 307 -16.57 -2.43 8.60
N ALA A 308 -15.36 -2.91 8.31
CA ALA A 308 -14.24 -2.86 9.25
C ALA A 308 -13.81 -1.43 9.57
N ALA A 309 -13.77 -0.56 8.57
CA ALA A 309 -13.46 0.86 8.76
C ALA A 309 -14.54 1.56 9.58
N LYS A 310 -15.82 1.24 9.34
CA LYS A 310 -16.94 1.77 10.12
C LYS A 310 -16.86 1.35 11.60
N GLN A 311 -16.54 0.09 11.85
CA GLN A 311 -16.35 -0.42 13.21
C GLN A 311 -15.17 0.28 13.89
N LEU A 312 -14.00 0.29 13.26
CA LEU A 312 -12.80 0.91 13.83
C LEU A 312 -12.99 2.41 14.08
N ALA A 313 -13.68 3.13 13.19
CA ALA A 313 -14.01 4.54 13.39
C ALA A 313 -14.94 4.78 14.59
N ALA A 314 -15.78 3.80 14.95
CA ALA A 314 -16.63 3.87 16.13
C ALA A 314 -15.87 3.53 17.43
N ASP A 315 -14.83 2.70 17.34
CA ASP A 315 -14.01 2.28 18.47
C ASP A 315 -12.91 3.31 18.83
N LEU A 316 -12.48 4.13 17.86
CA LEU A 316 -11.49 5.18 18.04
C LEU A 316 -12.10 6.45 18.66
N PRO A 317 -11.39 7.14 19.57
CA PRO A 317 -11.94 8.28 20.30
C PRO A 317 -12.10 9.57 19.46
N ASP A 318 -11.21 9.80 18.49
CA ASP A 318 -11.26 10.93 17.55
C ASP A 318 -10.97 10.44 16.13
N ALA A 319 -12.01 9.95 15.45
CA ALA A 319 -11.88 9.36 14.13
C ALA A 319 -12.87 9.94 13.12
N ARG A 320 -12.39 10.05 11.89
CA ARG A 320 -13.14 10.45 10.70
C ARG A 320 -12.99 9.37 9.66
N LEU A 321 -14.05 9.09 8.90
CA LEU A 321 -14.02 8.10 7.84
C LEU A 321 -14.34 8.76 6.48
N ALA A 322 -13.42 8.59 5.54
CA ALA A 322 -13.59 8.92 4.13
C ALA A 322 -13.65 7.62 3.31
N VAL A 323 -14.83 7.30 2.78
CA VAL A 323 -15.04 6.20 1.84
C VAL A 323 -14.99 6.75 0.40
N VAL A 324 -14.14 6.17 -0.44
CA VAL A 324 -13.91 6.59 -1.82
C VAL A 324 -14.64 5.63 -2.76
N ASP A 325 -15.64 6.12 -3.49
CA ASP A 325 -16.37 5.30 -4.47
C ASP A 325 -15.48 4.89 -5.65
N GLY A 326 -15.78 3.74 -6.24
CA GLY A 326 -15.04 3.20 -7.38
C GLY A 326 -13.63 2.70 -7.07
N VAL A 327 -13.14 2.87 -5.85
CA VAL A 327 -11.80 2.48 -5.39
C VAL A 327 -11.83 1.19 -4.58
N GLY A 328 -10.80 0.37 -4.75
CA GLY A 328 -10.57 -0.89 -4.03
C GLY A 328 -9.65 -0.73 -2.83
N HIS A 329 -8.73 -1.67 -2.66
CA HIS A 329 -7.87 -1.76 -1.48
C HIS A 329 -6.73 -0.73 -1.47
N CYS A 330 -6.32 -0.23 -2.64
CA CYS A 330 -5.09 0.55 -2.79
C CYS A 330 -5.39 1.97 -3.29
N ALA A 331 -6.12 2.78 -2.52
CA ALA A 331 -6.53 4.13 -2.97
C ALA A 331 -5.36 5.03 -3.39
N MET A 332 -4.20 4.88 -2.74
CA MET A 332 -2.99 5.64 -3.09
C MET A 332 -2.44 5.31 -4.49
N LEU A 333 -2.78 4.15 -5.05
CA LEU A 333 -2.45 3.72 -6.41
C LEU A 333 -3.64 3.87 -7.37
N GLU A 334 -4.87 3.68 -6.89
CA GLU A 334 -6.06 3.68 -7.73
C GLU A 334 -6.58 5.08 -8.04
N ASP A 335 -6.48 5.99 -7.07
CA ASP A 335 -6.86 7.40 -7.18
C ASP A 335 -5.91 8.26 -6.30
N PRO A 336 -4.64 8.42 -6.73
CA PRO A 336 -3.64 9.18 -5.97
C PRO A 336 -4.05 10.63 -5.77
N ALA A 337 -4.79 11.25 -6.70
CA ALA A 337 -5.28 12.63 -6.56
C ALA A 337 -6.22 12.77 -5.37
N THR A 338 -7.25 11.91 -5.27
CA THR A 338 -8.21 11.95 -4.15
C THR A 338 -7.51 11.63 -2.83
N PHE A 339 -6.66 10.60 -2.81
CA PHE A 339 -5.89 10.26 -1.60
C PHE A 339 -4.99 11.41 -1.13
N ASN A 340 -4.22 12.01 -2.04
CA ASN A 340 -3.33 13.14 -1.72
C ASN A 340 -4.12 14.34 -1.19
N ALA A 341 -5.28 14.65 -1.78
CA ALA A 341 -6.14 15.75 -1.34
C ALA A 341 -6.70 15.50 0.07
N LEU A 342 -7.20 14.29 0.34
CA LEU A 342 -7.70 13.91 1.68
C LEU A 342 -6.59 14.01 2.73
N LEU A 343 -5.39 13.49 2.44
CA LEU A 343 -4.26 13.55 3.36
C LEU A 343 -3.81 14.99 3.61
N GLN A 344 -3.69 15.83 2.57
CA GLN A 344 -3.30 17.23 2.74
C GLN A 344 -4.33 18.03 3.56
N ASN A 345 -5.62 17.80 3.30
CA ASN A 345 -6.70 18.43 4.07
C ASN A 345 -6.65 18.01 5.55
N PHE A 346 -6.41 16.74 5.83
CA PHE A 346 -6.25 16.24 7.20
C PHE A 346 -5.04 16.86 7.91
N VAL A 347 -3.90 16.96 7.22
CA VAL A 347 -2.69 17.53 7.82
C VAL A 347 -2.84 19.03 8.09
N ALA A 348 -3.59 19.74 7.23
CA ALA A 348 -3.90 21.16 7.40
C ALA A 348 -4.92 21.41 8.52
N ASP A 349 -5.99 20.60 8.59
CA ASP A 349 -7.03 20.67 9.61
C ASP A 349 -7.47 19.26 10.04
N PRO A 350 -6.86 18.71 11.11
CA PRO A 350 -7.22 17.40 11.63
C PRO A 350 -8.64 17.32 12.19
N ALA A 351 -9.26 18.48 12.50
CA ALA A 351 -10.63 18.58 13.00
C ALA A 351 -11.66 18.73 11.87
N ARG A 352 -11.22 18.78 10.61
CA ARG A 352 -12.09 18.93 9.45
C ARG A 352 -13.04 17.75 9.31
N SER A 353 -14.35 18.01 9.33
CA SER A 353 -15.34 16.98 9.00
C SER A 353 -15.41 16.82 7.48
N TYR A 354 -15.35 15.58 7.01
CA TYR A 354 -15.47 15.27 5.59
C TYR A 354 -16.96 15.17 5.25
N SER A 355 -17.49 16.20 4.60
CA SER A 355 -18.91 16.27 4.19
C SER A 355 -19.17 15.39 2.96
N THR A 356 -20.34 14.77 2.94
CA THR A 356 -20.86 13.93 1.84
C THR A 356 -20.99 14.66 0.49
N SER A 357 -20.93 16.00 0.51
CA SER A 357 -21.09 16.85 -0.67
C SER A 357 -19.78 17.23 -1.39
N GLU A 358 -18.63 17.18 -0.70
CA GLU A 358 -17.34 17.61 -1.28
C GLU A 358 -16.64 16.49 -2.07
N TYR A 359 -16.91 15.23 -1.72
CA TYR A 359 -16.38 14.04 -2.39
C TYR A 359 -17.57 13.16 -2.76
N ARG A 360 -17.70 12.77 -4.03
CA ARG A 360 -18.87 12.01 -4.51
C ARG A 360 -19.05 10.71 -3.69
N TYR A 361 -20.13 10.72 -2.89
CA TYR A 361 -20.80 9.59 -2.21
C TYR A 361 -20.12 9.06 -0.92
N LEU A 362 -20.63 9.51 0.24
CA LEU A 362 -20.33 9.05 1.61
C LEU A 362 -21.66 8.80 2.39
N GLU A 363 -21.72 7.77 3.25
CA GLU A 363 -22.71 7.57 4.33
C GLU A 363 -21.93 7.14 5.60
N ILE A 364 -22.20 7.49 6.87
CA ILE A 364 -22.74 8.61 7.68
C ILE A 364 -21.92 8.44 8.99
N GLY A 365 -21.19 9.43 9.55
CA GLY A 365 -21.67 10.55 10.38
C GLY A 365 -21.36 10.27 11.86
N ALA A 366 -20.71 11.21 12.55
CA ALA A 366 -20.38 11.12 13.98
C ALA A 366 -21.66 11.15 14.86
N PRO A 367 -21.66 10.53 16.06
CA PRO A 367 -22.78 10.63 16.98
C PRO A 367 -23.00 12.07 17.43
N ASP A 368 -24.27 12.45 17.63
CA ASP A 368 -24.60 13.71 18.27
C ASP A 368 -24.22 13.69 19.76
N SER A 369 -24.28 14.85 20.41
CA SER A 369 -23.96 15.04 21.82
C SER A 369 -24.88 14.28 22.81
N ALA A 370 -25.80 13.44 22.32
CA ALA A 370 -26.74 12.65 23.11
C ALA A 370 -26.69 11.13 22.82
N GLY A 371 -25.82 10.65 21.93
CA GLY A 371 -25.50 9.23 21.76
C GLY A 371 -26.65 8.35 21.24
N ARG A 372 -27.61 8.89 20.46
CA ARG A 372 -28.71 8.09 19.88
C ARG A 372 -28.51 7.84 18.38
N PRO A 373 -28.84 6.63 17.86
CA PRO A 373 -28.86 6.40 16.42
C PRO A 373 -30.04 7.13 15.77
N VAL A 374 -29.76 8.00 14.80
CA VAL A 374 -30.79 8.64 13.96
C VAL A 374 -31.30 7.62 12.95
N ARG A 375 -32.50 7.07 13.20
CA ARG A 375 -33.32 6.45 12.14
C ARG A 375 -34.04 7.57 11.39
N SER A 376 -33.91 7.62 10.07
CA SER A 376 -34.83 8.40 9.24
C SER A 376 -35.60 7.46 8.32
N ASP A 377 -36.91 7.44 8.52
CA ASP A 377 -37.89 6.74 7.71
C ASP A 377 -37.80 7.17 6.24
N LEU A 378 -37.68 6.17 5.35
CA LEU A 378 -37.77 6.38 3.91
C LEU A 378 -39.23 6.61 3.52
N ALA A 379 -39.56 7.84 3.11
CA ALA A 379 -40.71 8.10 2.25
C ALA A 379 -40.25 8.07 0.76
N PRO A 380 -40.96 7.36 -0.15
CA PRO A 380 -40.53 7.20 -1.53
C PRO A 380 -40.99 8.40 -2.38
N ALA A 381 -40.12 9.39 -2.56
CA ALA A 381 -40.37 10.49 -3.50
C ALA A 381 -39.08 10.93 -4.22
N ALA A 382 -38.37 10.01 -4.86
CA ALA A 382 -37.25 10.37 -5.76
C ALA A 382 -36.99 9.38 -6.91
N GLN A 383 -37.86 8.39 -7.15
CA GLN A 383 -37.71 7.47 -8.29
C GLN A 383 -38.40 7.97 -9.57
N ASP A 384 -39.27 8.98 -9.46
CA ASP A 384 -40.20 9.33 -10.53
C ASP A 384 -39.72 10.47 -11.46
N SER A 385 -38.67 11.20 -11.08
CA SER A 385 -38.11 12.29 -11.89
C SER A 385 -37.07 11.80 -12.90
N VAL A 386 -36.32 10.74 -12.57
CA VAL A 386 -35.29 10.16 -13.45
C VAL A 386 -35.92 9.28 -14.54
N ALA A 387 -36.93 8.49 -14.21
CA ALA A 387 -37.67 7.67 -15.20
C ALA A 387 -38.38 8.54 -16.26
N ARG A 388 -38.93 9.70 -15.86
CA ARG A 388 -39.54 10.66 -16.80
C ARG A 388 -38.50 11.34 -17.70
N ARG A 389 -37.29 11.61 -17.20
CA ARG A 389 -36.21 12.23 -17.98
C ARG A 389 -35.61 11.26 -19.01
N VAL A 390 -35.51 9.98 -18.67
CA VAL A 390 -35.05 8.92 -19.58
C VAL A 390 -36.08 8.62 -20.67
N ARG A 391 -37.39 8.57 -20.36
CA ARG A 391 -38.45 8.38 -21.38
C ARG A 391 -38.56 9.57 -22.36
N ARG A 392 -38.33 10.81 -21.92
CA ARG A 392 -38.33 12.01 -22.79
C ARG A 392 -37.16 12.04 -23.77
N ASN A 393 -36.00 11.50 -23.38
CA ASN A 393 -34.82 11.46 -24.25
C ASN A 393 -34.87 10.30 -25.27
N LEU A 394 -35.52 9.19 -24.92
CA LEU A 394 -35.75 8.07 -25.85
C LEU A 394 -36.77 8.41 -26.96
N THR A 395 -37.83 9.15 -26.63
CA THR A 395 -38.85 9.59 -27.61
C THR A 395 -38.35 10.69 -28.56
N ARG A 396 -37.41 11.55 -28.14
CA ARG A 396 -36.77 12.54 -29.04
C ARG A 396 -35.82 11.91 -30.06
N ARG A 397 -35.14 10.81 -29.71
CA ARG A 397 -34.24 10.10 -30.63
C ARG A 397 -34.99 9.27 -31.69
N THR A 398 -36.17 8.74 -31.38
CA THR A 398 -36.98 8.00 -32.37
C THR A 398 -37.69 8.91 -33.38
N HIS A 399 -38.06 10.13 -33.01
CA HIS A 399 -38.63 11.10 -33.97
C HIS A 399 -37.61 11.76 -34.89
N SER A 400 -36.36 11.95 -34.46
CA SER A 400 -35.29 12.46 -35.33
C SER A 400 -34.86 11.44 -36.39
N ALA A 401 -34.87 10.14 -36.07
CA ALA A 401 -34.53 9.08 -37.01
C ALA A 401 -35.66 8.80 -38.02
N ALA A 402 -36.92 9.02 -37.66
CA ALA A 402 -38.07 8.86 -38.55
C ALA A 402 -38.23 10.00 -39.57
N HIS A 403 -37.67 11.19 -39.30
CA HIS A 403 -37.77 12.34 -40.21
C HIS A 403 -36.68 12.36 -41.28
N GLN A 404 -35.51 11.75 -41.03
CA GLN A 404 -34.41 11.62 -42.00
C GLN A 404 -34.58 10.46 -43.00
N ALA A 405 -35.55 9.56 -42.76
CA ALA A 405 -35.85 8.43 -43.66
C ALA A 405 -36.97 8.72 -44.67
N ARG A 406 -37.50 9.96 -44.74
CA ARG A 406 -38.60 10.35 -45.66
C ARG A 406 -38.19 11.18 -46.88
N ASP A 407 -36.93 11.62 -46.98
CA ASP A 407 -36.47 12.52 -48.05
C ASP A 407 -35.42 11.89 -49.01
N ALA A 408 -35.47 10.57 -49.22
CA ALA A 408 -34.66 9.92 -50.27
C ALA A 408 -35.49 9.71 -51.55
N PRO A 409 -35.06 10.21 -52.73
CA PRO A 409 -35.83 10.09 -53.97
C PRO A 409 -35.83 8.65 -54.49
N SER A 410 -37.02 8.14 -54.83
CA SER A 410 -37.24 6.79 -55.37
C SER A 410 -36.67 6.65 -56.78
N ALA A 411 -35.67 5.78 -56.96
CA ALA A 411 -35.20 5.33 -58.26
C ALA A 411 -35.79 3.96 -58.59
N ALA A 412 -36.85 3.92 -59.41
CA ALA A 412 -37.14 2.85 -60.36
C ALA A 412 -38.45 3.12 -61.13
N GLN A 413 -38.34 3.36 -62.44
CA GLN A 413 -39.16 2.81 -63.55
C GLN A 413 -39.42 3.82 -64.68
N ARG A 414 -38.75 3.56 -65.82
CA ARG A 414 -39.11 3.79 -67.26
C ARG A 414 -37.80 3.53 -68.01
N GLN A 415 -37.50 2.33 -68.53
CA GLN A 415 -38.00 1.70 -69.77
C GLN A 415 -38.25 2.66 -70.94
N ASN A 416 -37.54 2.35 -72.04
CA ASN A 416 -37.75 2.67 -73.46
C ASN A 416 -37.43 4.09 -73.95
N ALA A 417 -36.35 4.25 -74.74
CA ALA A 417 -36.40 4.29 -76.21
C ALA A 417 -35.07 4.79 -76.80
N SER A 418 -34.65 4.11 -77.87
CA SER A 418 -33.64 4.46 -78.89
C SER A 418 -32.16 4.39 -78.54
#